data_AF-A0A917KIQ4-F1
#
_entry.id   AF-A0A917KIQ4-F1
#
_cell.length_a   1.000
_cell.length_b   1.000
_cell.length_c   1.000
_cell.angle_alpha   90.00
_cell.angle_beta   90.00
_cell.angle_gamma   90.00
#
_symmetry.space_group_name_H-M   'P 1'
#
loop_
_entity.id
_entity.type
_entity.pdbx_description
1 polymer ?
#
loop_
_entity_poly.entity_id
_entity_poly.type
_entity_poly.pdbx_seq_one_letter_code
_entity_poly.pdbx_strand_id
1 'polypeptide(L)'
;MSAPRPRSLGVDPATGKEAFVVARPGGFLEALADVYALETAAVLVAVVKAVLEAGEASDVELAALVRPLHAALEECVGMMAVNGEE
;
A
#
# COMPACT_ATOMS: atom_id res chain seq x y z
N MET A 1 15.42 6.86 1.19
CA MET A 1 14.43 7.42 2.14
C MET A 1 13.47 8.29 1.34
N SER A 2 12.19 7.94 1.28
CA SER A 2 11.19 8.72 0.54
C SER A 2 10.85 9.98 1.31
N ALA A 3 10.91 11.15 0.67
CA ALA A 3 10.53 12.41 1.31
C ALA A 3 9.00 12.41 1.56
N PRO A 4 8.52 12.94 2.71
CA PRO A 4 7.09 13.05 2.99
C PRO A 4 6.38 13.80 1.85
N ARG A 5 5.45 13.12 1.17
CA ARG A 5 4.71 13.73 0.07
C ARG A 5 3.51 14.50 0.63
N PRO A 6 3.33 15.78 0.25
CA PRO A 6 2.13 16.53 0.61
C PRO A 6 0.88 15.84 0.03
N ARG A 7 -0.16 15.67 0.83
CA ARG A 7 -1.48 15.19 0.41
C ARG A 7 -2.45 16.39 0.35
N SER A 8 -3.27 16.47 -0.68
CA SER A 8 -4.29 17.52 -0.82
C SER A 8 -5.42 17.31 0.20
N LEU A 9 -5.80 18.38 0.88
CA LEU A 9 -6.95 18.45 1.79
C LEU A 9 -8.18 19.08 1.14
N GLY A 10 -8.06 19.52 -0.11
CA GLY A 10 -9.10 20.24 -0.83
C GLY A 10 -8.75 21.69 -1.13
N VAL A 11 -9.62 22.33 -1.90
CA VAL A 11 -9.45 23.71 -2.39
C VAL A 11 -10.33 24.64 -1.59
N ASP A 12 -9.74 25.70 -1.02
CA ASP A 12 -10.50 26.77 -0.38
C ASP A 12 -11.36 27.50 -1.43
N PRO A 13 -12.69 27.46 -1.31
CA PRO A 13 -13.58 28.08 -2.30
C PRO A 13 -13.50 29.61 -2.31
N ALA A 14 -13.02 30.25 -1.24
CA ALA A 14 -12.90 31.71 -1.17
C ALA A 14 -11.64 32.23 -1.86
N THR A 15 -10.57 31.45 -1.90
CA THR A 15 -9.26 31.88 -2.44
C THR A 15 -8.76 31.07 -3.62
N GLY A 16 -9.41 29.94 -3.93
CA GLY A 16 -9.00 29.01 -4.99
C GLY A 16 -7.69 28.29 -4.69
N LYS A 17 -7.16 28.39 -3.47
CA LYS A 17 -5.89 27.78 -3.08
C LYS A 17 -6.11 26.35 -2.60
N GLU A 18 -5.28 25.43 -3.07
CA GLU A 18 -5.27 24.05 -2.60
C GLU A 18 -4.48 23.96 -1.29
N ALA A 19 -5.12 23.40 -0.25
CA ALA A 19 -4.49 23.16 1.03
C ALA A 19 -3.78 21.79 0.97
N PHE A 20 -2.50 21.77 1.35
CA PHE A 20 -1.72 20.54 1.42
C PHE A 20 -1.29 20.27 2.86
N VAL A 21 -1.40 19.02 3.30
CA VAL A 21 -0.81 18.55 4.55
C VAL A 21 0.39 17.67 4.26
N VAL A 22 1.49 17.92 4.96
CA VAL A 22 2.57 16.93 5.08
C VAL A 22 2.22 16.05 6.27
N ALA A 23 1.41 15.01 6.02
CA ALA A 23 1.16 14.00 7.04
C ALA A 23 2.48 13.27 7.30
N ARG A 24 3.10 13.52 8.45
CA ARG A 24 4.15 12.63 8.96
C ARG A 24 3.44 11.42 9.56
N PRO A 25 3.90 10.19 9.30
CA PRO A 25 3.43 9.04 10.05
C PRO A 25 3.59 9.33 11.55
N GLY A 26 2.58 9.00 12.36
CA GLY A 26 2.65 9.12 13.80
C GLY A 26 3.72 8.19 14.39
N GLY A 27 4.87 8.73 14.77
CA GLY A 27 5.91 7.95 15.43
C GLY A 27 6.56 6.85 14.57
N PHE A 28 7.53 6.16 15.15
CA PHE A 28 8.41 5.21 14.46
C PHE A 28 7.69 3.96 13.93
N LEU A 29 6.70 3.44 14.67
CA LEU A 29 5.95 2.24 14.28
C LEU A 29 5.01 2.52 13.11
N GLU A 30 4.33 3.66 13.09
CA GLU A 30 3.47 4.04 11.96
C GLU A 30 4.31 4.35 10.71
N ALA A 31 5.51 4.92 10.88
CA ALA A 31 6.46 5.10 9.78
C ALA A 31 6.97 3.76 9.21
N LEU A 32 7.25 2.78 10.07
CA LEU A 32 7.62 1.43 9.65
C LEU A 32 6.44 0.73 8.95
N ALA A 33 5.23 0.85 9.48
CA ALA A 33 4.03 0.30 8.87
C ALA A 33 3.78 0.88 7.46
N ASP A 34 3.95 2.18 7.27
CA ASP A 34 3.85 2.85 5.97
C ASP A 34 4.93 2.35 4.98
N VAL A 35 6.16 2.13 5.45
CA VAL A 35 7.25 1.57 4.63
C VAL A 35 6.96 0.13 4.22
N TYR A 36 6.56 -0.74 5.15
CA TYR A 36 6.21 -2.13 4.83
C TYR A 36 4.99 -2.22 3.91
N ALA A 37 3.99 -1.35 4.08
CA ALA A 37 2.85 -1.27 3.18
C ALA A 37 3.29 -0.86 1.75
N LEU A 38 4.20 0.11 1.63
CA LEU A 38 4.76 0.54 0.35
C LEU A 38 5.60 -0.55 -0.32
N GLU A 39 6.43 -1.27 0.43
CA GLU A 39 7.24 -2.39 -0.08
C GLU A 39 6.34 -3.54 -0.55
N THR A 40 5.31 -3.88 0.24
CA THR A 40 4.33 -4.92 -0.11
C THR A 40 3.56 -4.55 -1.38
N ALA A 41 3.13 -3.29 -1.50
CA ALA A 41 2.48 -2.78 -2.71
C ALA A 41 3.41 -2.81 -3.93
N ALA A 42 4.70 -2.50 -3.76
CA ALA A 42 5.68 -2.57 -4.83
C ALA A 42 5.92 -4.00 -5.33
N VAL A 43 5.99 -4.97 -4.42
CA VAL A 43 6.09 -6.40 -4.77
C VAL A 43 4.86 -6.87 -5.53
N LEU A 44 3.66 -6.50 -5.08
CA LEU A 44 2.41 -6.80 -5.78
C LEU A 44 2.37 -6.22 -7.20
N VAL A 45 2.79 -4.96 -7.37
CA VAL A 45 2.89 -4.33 -8.68
C VAL A 45 3.90 -5.07 -9.56
N ALA A 46 5.05 -5.47 -9.05
CA ALA A 46 6.06 -6.22 -9.81
C ALA A 46 5.51 -7.56 -10.32
N VAL A 47 4.78 -8.30 -9.48
CA VAL A 47 4.13 -9.56 -9.86
C VAL A 47 3.08 -9.33 -10.96
N VAL A 48 2.19 -8.33 -10.78
CA VAL A 48 1.15 -8.01 -11.76
C VAL A 48 1.77 -7.59 -13.10
N LYS A 49 2.85 -6.80 -13.08
CA LYS A 49 3.57 -6.40 -14.29
C LYS A 49 4.24 -7.56 -15.01
N ALA A 50 4.89 -8.47 -14.28
CA ALA A 50 5.52 -9.66 -14.85
C ALA A 50 4.50 -10.53 -15.61
N VAL A 51 3.27 -10.59 -15.10
CA VAL A 51 2.19 -11.41 -15.65
C VAL A 51 1.45 -10.70 -16.79
N LEU A 52 0.99 -9.46 -16.57
CA LEU A 52 0.09 -8.77 -17.50
C LEU A 52 0.80 -7.89 -18.53
N GLU A 53 1.95 -7.32 -18.19
CA GLU A 53 2.64 -6.33 -19.05
C GLU A 53 3.81 -6.96 -19.81
N ALA A 54 4.62 -7.78 -19.15
CA ALA A 54 5.83 -8.36 -19.75
C ALA A 54 5.59 -9.74 -20.39
N GLY A 55 4.50 -10.44 -20.02
CA GLY A 55 4.23 -11.81 -20.44
C GLY A 55 5.33 -12.81 -20.01
N GLU A 56 6.11 -12.45 -18.98
CA GLU A 56 7.24 -13.23 -18.46
C GLU A 56 6.80 -14.37 -17.55
N ALA A 57 5.55 -14.34 -17.08
CA ALA A 57 4.94 -15.36 -16.24
C ALA A 57 3.65 -15.90 -16.89
N SER A 58 3.47 -17.21 -16.84
CA SER A 58 2.29 -17.89 -17.40
C SER A 58 1.06 -17.79 -16.48
N ASP A 59 -0.13 -17.97 -17.06
CA ASP A 59 -1.40 -18.02 -16.29
C ASP A 59 -1.40 -19.10 -15.20
N VAL A 60 -0.65 -20.20 -15.42
CA VAL A 60 -0.50 -21.30 -14.46
C VAL A 60 0.33 -20.88 -13.25
N GLU A 61 1.42 -20.14 -13.48
CA GLU A 61 2.27 -19.61 -12.42
C GLU A 61 1.53 -18.54 -11.60
N LEU A 62 0.76 -17.67 -12.26
CA LEU A 62 -0.13 -16.74 -11.57
C LEU A 62 -1.17 -17.47 -10.72
N ALA A 63 -1.86 -18.46 -11.28
CA ALA A 63 -2.89 -19.23 -10.56
C ALA A 63 -2.32 -19.96 -9.33
N ALA A 64 -1.07 -20.43 -9.40
CA ALA A 64 -0.38 -21.02 -8.26
C ALA A 64 -0.06 -19.99 -7.15
N LEU A 65 0.17 -18.72 -7.53
CA LEU A 65 0.46 -17.63 -6.61
C LEU A 65 -0.78 -17.05 -5.92
N VAL A 66 -1.96 -17.13 -6.56
CA VAL A 66 -3.21 -16.54 -6.04
C VAL A 66 -3.59 -17.08 -4.66
N ARG A 67 -3.50 -18.39 -4.42
CA ARG A 67 -3.84 -18.97 -3.10
C ARG A 67 -2.89 -18.52 -1.98
N PRO A 68 -1.55 -18.64 -2.13
CA PRO A 68 -0.60 -18.12 -1.15
C PRO A 68 -0.79 -16.63 -0.87
N LEU A 69 -1.05 -15.84 -1.92
CA LEU A 69 -1.27 -14.40 -1.77
C LEU A 69 -2.54 -14.08 -1.00
N HIS A 70 -3.64 -14.78 -1.29
CA HIS A 70 -4.90 -14.64 -0.55
C HIS A 70 -4.72 -14.97 0.93
N ALA A 71 -4.04 -16.08 1.24
CA ALA A 71 -3.77 -16.48 2.62
C ALA A 71 -2.92 -15.44 3.39
N ALA A 72 -1.89 -14.90 2.75
CA ALA A 72 -1.06 -13.84 3.34
C ALA A 72 -1.87 -12.56 3.62
N LEU A 73 -2.77 -12.18 2.71
CA LEU A 73 -3.65 -11.02 2.89
C LEU A 73 -4.67 -11.24 4.01
N GLU A 74 -5.28 -12.43 4.12
CA GLU A 74 -6.17 -12.77 5.24
C GLU A 74 -5.45 -12.69 6.59
N GLU A 75 -4.21 -13.19 6.67
CA GLU A 75 -3.38 -13.11 7.87
C GLU A 75 -3.09 -11.65 8.25
N CYS A 76 -2.69 -10.81 7.28
CA CYS A 76 -2.48 -9.38 7.51
C CYS A 76 -3.75 -8.67 8.01
N VAL A 77 -4.91 -8.94 7.40
CA VAL A 77 -6.19 -8.36 7.82
C VAL A 77 -6.59 -8.84 9.22
N GLY A 78 -6.38 -10.12 9.53
CA GLY A 78 -6.63 -10.69 10.85
C GLY A 78 -5.79 -10.04 11.96
N MET A 79 -4.50 -9.77 11.69
CA MET A 79 -3.63 -9.04 12.62
C MET A 79 -4.08 -7.59 12.83
N MET A 80 -4.61 -6.91 11.80
CA MET A 80 -5.12 -5.54 11.94
C MET A 80 -6.43 -5.49 12.74
N ALA A 81 -7.30 -6.50 12.60
CA ALA A 81 -8.57 -6.57 13.32
C ALA A 81 -8.38 -6.80 14.83
N VAL A 82 -7.41 -7.62 15.21
CA VAL A 82 -7.08 -7.91 16.62
C VAL A 82 -6.56 -6.69 17.38
N ASN A 83 -5.91 -5.73 16.70
CA ASN A 83 -5.39 -4.52 17.33
C ASN A 83 -6.44 -3.39 17.50
N GLY A 84 -7.70 -3.61 17.11
CA GLY A 84 -8.78 -2.62 17.18
C GLY A 84 -9.75 -2.79 18.37
N GLU A 85 -9.55 -3.81 19.21
CA GLU A 85 -10.45 -4.18 20.31
C GLU A 85 -9.92 -3.88 21.73
N GLU A 86 -8.86 -3.06 21.88
CA GLU A 86 -8.36 -2.60 23.20
C GLU A 86 -8.78 -1.16 23.55
#